data_AF-A0A2N6V6Q7-F1
#
_entry.id   AF-A0A2N6V6Q7-F1
#
_cell.length_a   1.000
_cell.length_b   1.000
_cell.length_c   1.000
_cell.angle_alpha   90.00
_cell.angle_beta   90.00
_cell.angle_gamma   90.00
#
_symmetry.space_group_name_H-M   'P 1'
#
loop_
_entity.id
_entity.type
_entity.pdbx_description
1 polymer ?
#
loop_
_entity_poly.entity_id
_entity_poly.type
_entity_poly.pdbx_seq_one_letter_code
_entity_poly.pdbx_strand_id
1 'polypeptide(L)'
;MFKLFLSGALSILLIGCGNSNSDGTTKPRKPKTEIQTMNAKFSSMSKCLKSIEKYSKASLNIVTDKPEEVSGFLGDSRKLGFACEIKETGTEGTFVNGWYMIEEEIL
;
A
#
# COMPACT_ATOMS: atom_id res chain seq x y z
N MET A 1 -44.52 9.69 2.89
CA MET A 1 -45.21 8.83 1.91
C MET A 1 -44.52 7.48 1.92
N PHE A 2 -45.08 6.49 2.61
CA PHE A 2 -44.56 5.12 2.63
C PHE A 2 -45.36 4.29 1.62
N LYS A 3 -44.68 3.63 0.68
CA LYS A 3 -45.26 2.62 -0.20
C LYS A 3 -44.71 1.26 0.19
N LEU A 4 -45.54 0.48 0.87
CA LEU A 4 -45.42 -0.97 0.98
C LEU A 4 -45.86 -1.59 -0.35
N PHE A 5 -45.07 -2.52 -0.88
CA PHE A 5 -45.59 -3.56 -1.76
C PHE A 5 -45.12 -4.92 -1.24
N LEU A 6 -46.12 -5.76 -1.09
CA LEU A 6 -46.14 -7.09 -0.49
C LEU A 6 -46.08 -8.13 -1.62
N SER A 7 -45.51 -9.30 -1.28
CA SER A 7 -45.80 -10.63 -1.84
C SER A 7 -45.24 -11.03 -3.21
N GLY A 8 -44.50 -12.15 -3.17
CA GLY A 8 -44.21 -13.02 -4.31
C GLY A 8 -43.23 -14.14 -3.95
N ALA A 9 -43.72 -15.18 -3.27
CA ALA A 9 -43.02 -16.46 -3.13
C ALA A 9 -43.25 -17.34 -4.39
N LEU A 10 -42.49 -18.45 -4.48
CA LEU A 10 -42.41 -19.50 -5.53
C LEU A 10 -41.49 -19.14 -6.71
N SER A 11 -40.48 -19.93 -7.09
CA SER A 11 -40.43 -21.40 -7.12
C SER A 11 -39.02 -21.95 -6.90
N ILE A 12 -38.99 -23.13 -6.28
CA ILE A 12 -37.84 -23.99 -6.02
C ILE A 12 -37.64 -24.95 -7.21
N LEU A 13 -36.38 -25.36 -7.40
CA LEU A 13 -35.82 -26.49 -8.16
C LEU A 13 -35.64 -26.27 -9.66
N LEU A 14 -34.39 -26.34 -10.10
CA LEU A 14 -33.94 -27.54 -10.81
C LEU A 14 -32.48 -27.87 -10.48
N ILE A 15 -32.27 -29.18 -10.44
CA ILE A 15 -31.10 -29.94 -10.06
C ILE A 15 -29.94 -29.70 -11.04
N GLY A 16 -28.75 -29.51 -10.48
CA GLY A 16 -27.49 -29.61 -11.21
C GLY A 16 -26.45 -30.31 -10.35
N CYS A 17 -26.59 -31.62 -10.14
CA CYS A 17 -25.49 -32.46 -9.66
C CYS A 17 -24.46 -32.60 -10.78
N GLY A 18 -23.58 -31.62 -10.91
CA GLY A 18 -22.36 -31.71 -11.72
C GLY A 18 -21.22 -32.25 -10.87
N ASN A 19 -21.10 -33.58 -10.76
CA ASN A 19 -19.89 -34.22 -10.27
C ASN A 19 -18.81 -34.13 -11.37
N SER A 20 -18.09 -33.01 -11.41
CA SER A 20 -16.86 -32.89 -12.19
C SER A 20 -15.68 -33.03 -11.25
N ASN A 21 -15.19 -34.27 -11.15
CA ASN A 21 -13.81 -34.54 -10.74
C ASN A 21 -12.89 -33.88 -11.78
N SER A 22 -12.55 -32.62 -11.54
CA SER A 22 -11.43 -31.96 -12.20
C SER A 22 -10.39 -31.76 -11.13
N ASP A 23 -9.45 -32.72 -11.09
CA ASP A 23 -8.14 -32.60 -10.46
C ASP A 23 -7.39 -31.46 -11.16
N GLY A 24 -7.76 -30.23 -10.80
CA GLY A 24 -7.12 -29.02 -11.22
C GLY A 24 -6.19 -28.63 -10.10
N THR A 25 -4.92 -29.04 -10.20
CA THR A 25 -3.83 -28.59 -9.34
C THR A 25 -3.98 -27.09 -9.07
N THR A 26 -4.43 -26.74 -7.87
CA THR A 26 -4.59 -25.36 -7.42
C THR A 26 -3.20 -24.79 -7.26
N LYS A 27 -2.63 -24.25 -8.35
CA LYS A 27 -1.45 -23.39 -8.26
C LYS A 27 -1.83 -22.27 -7.28
N PRO A 28 -1.09 -22.05 -6.18
CA PRO A 28 -1.46 -21.03 -5.21
C PRO A 28 -1.59 -19.70 -5.94
N ARG A 29 -2.80 -19.13 -5.94
CA ARG A 29 -3.05 -17.80 -6.50
C ARG A 29 -2.29 -16.85 -5.57
N LYS A 30 -1.17 -16.28 -6.04
CA LYS A 30 -0.45 -15.27 -5.26
C LYS A 30 -1.46 -14.20 -4.81
N PRO A 31 -1.42 -13.76 -3.54
CA PRO A 31 -2.24 -12.65 -3.08
C PRO A 31 -2.09 -11.48 -4.05
N LYS A 32 -3.21 -10.83 -4.37
CA LYS A 32 -3.17 -9.61 -5.15
C LYS A 32 -2.57 -8.54 -4.25
N THR A 33 -1.48 -7.91 -4.66
CA THR A 33 -0.86 -6.82 -3.92
C THR A 33 -1.03 -5.49 -4.66
N GLU A 34 -1.14 -4.39 -3.90
CA GLU A 34 -1.19 -3.01 -4.40
C GLU A 34 -0.07 -2.19 -3.77
N ILE A 35 0.59 -1.36 -4.58
CA ILE A 35 1.63 -0.44 -4.10
C ILE A 35 0.98 0.91 -3.79
N GLN A 36 1.15 1.37 -2.56
CA GLN A 36 0.70 2.69 -2.11
C GLN A 36 1.88 3.58 -1.76
N THR A 37 1.72 4.90 -1.97
CA THR A 37 2.73 5.90 -1.60
C THR A 37 2.27 6.69 -0.39
N MET A 38 3.04 6.60 0.69
CA MET A 38 2.83 7.33 1.94
C MET A 38 3.63 8.63 1.92
N ASN A 39 3.09 9.70 2.51
CA ASN A 39 3.73 11.02 2.57
C ASN A 39 3.55 11.67 3.95
N ALA A 40 4.57 12.36 4.46
CA ALA A 40 4.49 13.12 5.72
C ALA A 40 5.53 14.26 5.80
N LYS A 41 5.22 15.30 6.59
CA LYS A 41 6.14 16.40 6.88
C LYS A 41 6.87 16.16 8.19
N PHE A 42 8.16 16.49 8.21
CA PHE A 42 9.04 16.31 9.37
C PHE A 42 9.86 17.57 9.66
N SER A 43 10.24 17.74 10.92
CA SER A 43 11.10 18.85 11.35
C SER A 43 12.60 18.63 11.07
N SER A 44 13.01 17.45 10.60
CA SER A 44 14.42 17.16 10.29
C SER A 44 14.58 15.89 9.45
N MET A 45 15.72 15.76 8.78
CA MET A 45 16.10 14.58 7.99
C MET A 45 16.12 13.31 8.85
N SER A 46 16.72 13.37 10.04
CA SER A 46 16.80 12.22 10.95
C SER A 46 15.43 11.70 11.38
N LYS A 47 14.47 12.60 11.66
CA LYS A 47 13.10 12.20 12.02
C LYS A 47 12.37 11.56 10.84
N CYS A 48 12.59 12.07 9.64
CA CYS A 48 12.02 11.50 8.43
C CYS A 48 12.52 10.05 8.22
N LEU A 49 13.83 9.84 8.20
CA LEU A 49 14.43 8.51 7.98
C LEU A 49 13.99 7.51 9.06
N LYS A 50 14.07 7.87 10.35
CA LYS A 50 13.61 7.01 11.45
C LYS A 50 12.13 6.66 11.37
N SER A 51 11.30 7.60 10.92
CA SER A 51 9.87 7.35 10.73
C SER A 51 9.66 6.34 9.60
N ILE A 52 10.31 6.54 8.45
CA ILE A 52 10.17 5.63 7.31
C ILE A 52 10.63 4.21 7.68
N GLU A 53 11.78 4.05 8.31
CA GLU A 53 12.29 2.74 8.78
C GLU A 53 11.30 2.07 9.74
N LYS A 54 10.77 2.82 10.71
CA LYS A 54 9.79 2.31 11.68
C LYS A 54 8.49 1.84 11.03
N TYR A 55 7.91 2.61 10.11
CA TYR A 55 6.58 2.33 9.56
C TYR A 55 6.63 1.36 8.37
N SER A 56 7.66 1.42 7.55
CA SER A 56 7.87 0.44 6.47
C SER A 56 8.27 -0.94 6.99
N LYS A 57 8.81 -1.02 8.22
CA LYS A 57 9.40 -2.23 8.81
C LYS A 57 10.50 -2.84 7.93
N ALA A 58 11.17 -1.99 7.16
CA ALA A 58 12.21 -2.36 6.22
C ALA A 58 13.48 -1.52 6.46
N SER A 59 14.64 -2.08 6.15
CA SER A 59 15.90 -1.33 6.16
C SER A 59 15.92 -0.28 5.05
N LEU A 60 16.61 0.83 5.32
CA LEU A 60 16.83 1.89 4.35
C LEU A 60 18.13 1.63 3.57
N ASN A 61 18.00 1.19 2.32
CA ASN A 61 19.13 1.07 1.40
C ASN A 61 19.35 2.41 0.69
N ILE A 62 20.17 3.27 1.28
CA ILE A 62 20.45 4.63 0.81
C ILE A 62 21.23 4.61 -0.51
N VAL A 63 20.77 5.40 -1.48
CA VAL A 63 21.39 5.59 -2.81
C VAL A 63 21.88 7.02 -2.97
N THR A 64 21.09 7.99 -2.52
CA THR A 64 21.44 9.41 -2.47
C THR A 64 21.59 9.82 -1.02
N ASP A 65 22.73 10.40 -0.67
CA ASP A 65 23.01 10.98 0.66
C ASP A 65 23.58 12.38 0.48
N LYS A 66 22.70 13.38 0.48
CA LYS A 66 23.05 14.80 0.34
C LYS A 66 22.36 15.62 1.43
N PRO A 67 22.88 16.81 1.76
CA PRO A 67 22.26 17.68 2.76
C PRO A 67 20.77 18.00 2.49
N GLU A 68 20.43 18.20 1.22
CA GLU A 68 19.09 18.54 0.75
C GLU A 68 18.16 17.33 0.56
N GLU A 69 18.72 16.14 0.35
CA GLU A 69 17.96 14.94 0.02
C GLU A 69 18.68 13.67 0.46
N VAL A 70 17.95 12.77 1.13
CA VAL A 70 18.33 11.37 1.30
C VAL A 70 17.27 10.49 0.67
N SER A 71 17.66 9.63 -0.28
CA SER A 71 16.73 8.76 -0.99
C SER A 71 17.31 7.38 -1.29
N GLY A 72 16.45 6.41 -1.55
CA GLY A 72 16.87 5.03 -1.78
C GLY A 72 15.73 4.03 -1.86
N PHE A 73 16.02 2.79 -1.49
CA PHE A 73 15.08 1.68 -1.53
C PHE A 73 14.81 1.10 -0.15
N LEU A 74 13.62 0.53 0.02
CA LEU A 74 13.22 -0.22 1.20
C LEU A 74 13.52 -1.71 1.00
N GLY A 75 14.36 -2.24 1.89
CA GLY A 75 14.85 -3.61 1.79
C GLY A 75 15.62 -3.89 0.49
N ASP A 76 15.93 -5.17 0.24
CA ASP A 76 16.88 -5.54 -0.81
C ASP A 76 16.27 -5.61 -2.22
N SER A 77 14.95 -5.56 -2.32
CA SER A 77 14.22 -5.83 -3.57
C SER A 77 14.35 -4.72 -4.62
N ARG A 78 14.82 -3.52 -4.25
CA ARG A 78 14.86 -2.30 -5.10
C ARG A 78 13.52 -1.95 -5.76
N LYS A 79 12.39 -2.49 -5.26
CA LYS A 79 11.05 -2.23 -5.81
C LYS A 79 10.33 -1.09 -5.10
N LEU A 80 10.50 -1.02 -3.78
CA LEU A 80 9.89 -0.01 -2.94
C LEU A 80 10.92 1.07 -2.65
N GLY A 81 10.56 2.32 -2.92
CA GLY A 81 11.44 3.48 -2.81
C GLY A 81 11.05 4.37 -1.65
N PHE A 82 11.96 5.25 -1.26
CA PHE A 82 11.71 6.32 -0.32
C PHE A 82 12.56 7.56 -0.65
N ALA A 83 12.12 8.72 -0.17
CA ALA A 83 12.98 9.89 -0.05
C ALA A 83 12.57 10.77 1.14
N CYS A 84 13.54 11.53 1.63
CA CYS A 84 13.40 12.64 2.55
C CYS A 84 14.08 13.85 1.93
N GLU A 85 13.32 14.91 1.62
CA GLU A 85 13.81 16.08 0.88
C GLU A 85 13.48 17.37 1.64
N ILE A 86 14.44 18.30 1.74
CA ILE A 86 14.18 19.63 2.27
C ILE A 86 13.29 20.40 1.28
N LYS A 87 12.18 20.94 1.78
CA LYS A 87 11.29 21.85 1.05
C LYS A 87 11.25 23.19 1.74
N GLU A 88 11.37 24.25 0.95
CA GLU A 88 11.18 25.62 1.38
C GLU A 88 9.90 26.18 0.78
N THR A 89 9.05 26.76 1.61
CA THR A 89 7.80 27.40 1.18
C THR A 89 7.68 28.76 1.82
N GLY A 90 7.06 29.71 1.11
CA GLY A 90 6.91 31.08 1.61
C GLY A 90 6.05 31.19 2.88
N THR A 91 5.11 30.26 3.11
CA THR A 91 4.16 30.31 4.23
C THR A 91 4.54 29.44 5.41
N GLU A 92 5.12 28.26 5.19
CA GLU A 92 5.46 27.32 6.26
C GLU A 92 6.95 27.33 6.60
N GLY A 93 7.75 28.08 5.84
CA GLY A 93 9.21 28.07 5.94
C GLY A 93 9.80 26.75 5.43
N THR A 94 10.87 26.30 6.06
CA THR A 94 11.61 25.10 5.68
C THR A 94 11.16 23.88 6.48
N PHE A 95 10.85 22.78 5.80
CA PHE A 95 10.54 21.48 6.40
C PHE A 95 11.13 20.34 5.58
N VAL A 96 11.10 19.11 6.11
CA VAL A 96 11.49 17.91 5.35
C VAL A 96 10.23 17.17 4.91
N ASN A 97 10.07 17.00 3.60
CA ASN A 97 9.04 16.18 3.01
C ASN A 97 9.55 14.73 2.88
N GLY A 98 8.88 13.78 3.52
CA GLY A 98 9.18 12.36 3.42
C GLY A 98 8.12 11.61 2.64
N TRP A 99 8.54 10.71 1.77
CA TRP A 99 7.65 9.76 1.11
C TRP A 99 8.27 8.36 1.04
N TYR A 100 7.42 7.33 1.03
CA TYR A 100 7.85 5.94 0.87
C TYR A 100 6.73 5.06 0.30
N MET A 101 7.12 3.99 -0.40
CA MET A 101 6.18 3.02 -0.95
C MET A 101 5.96 1.84 0.00
N ILE A 102 4.72 1.35 0.09
CA ILE A 102 4.37 0.11 0.79
C ILE A 102 3.63 -0.82 -0.16
N GLU A 103 3.83 -2.13 -0.02
CA GLU A 103 3.05 -3.16 -0.70
C GLU A 103 2.03 -3.71 0.29
N GLU A 104 0.74 -3.53 0.00
CA GLU A 104 -0.37 -4.05 0.80
C GLU A 104 -1.05 -5.22 0.10
N GLU A 105 -1.37 -6.27 0.86
CA GLU A 105 -2.19 -7.38 0.37
C GLU A 105 -3.66 -6.95 0.35
N ILE A 106 -4.28 -7.06 -0.83
CA ILE A 106 -5.71 -6.80 -1.00
C ILE A 106 -6.45 -8.14 -0.90
N LEU A 107 -7.30 -8.26 0.12
CA LEU A 107 -8.13 -9.44 0.38
C LEU A 107 -9.36 -9.48 -0.54
#